data_AF-A0A2D9SY56-F1
#
_entry.id   AF-A0A2D9SY56-F1
#
_cell.length_a   1.000
_cell.length_b   1.000
_cell.length_c   1.000
_cell.angle_alpha   90.00
_cell.angle_beta   90.00
_cell.angle_gamma   90.00
#
_symmetry.space_group_name_H-M   'P 1'
#
loop_
_entity.id
_entity.type
_entity.pdbx_description
1 polymer ?
#
loop_
_entity_poly.entity_id
_entity_poly.type
_entity_poly.pdbx_seq_one_letter_code
_entity_poly.pdbx_strand_id
1 'polypeptide(L)'
;MNKTKIALSSLAALFCFSLYAGHASAWDASVYAVTIESIVVHQDGSFYIEADKDLCDPGVNNKIGYVYVGTNIDGHSWTAEGARMMLSTAQAAFLSGRTVTVLADNSGSNWGCQMGGIRLE
;
A
#
# COMPACT_ATOMS: atom_id res chain seq x y z
N MET A 1 -59.61 -19.18 -16.18
CA MET A 1 -58.36 -19.68 -15.59
C MET A 1 -57.26 -18.64 -15.79
N ASN A 2 -56.94 -17.88 -14.75
CA ASN A 2 -55.87 -16.88 -14.74
C ASN A 2 -54.50 -17.56 -14.75
N LYS A 3 -53.64 -17.20 -15.70
CA LYS A 3 -52.21 -17.53 -15.65
C LYS A 3 -51.44 -16.29 -15.21
N THR A 4 -50.93 -16.36 -13.99
CA THR A 4 -50.14 -15.35 -13.30
C THR A 4 -48.82 -15.14 -14.05
N LYS A 5 -48.51 -13.86 -14.34
CA LYS A 5 -47.25 -13.39 -14.90
C LYS A 5 -46.14 -13.58 -13.86
N ILE A 6 -45.05 -14.24 -14.22
CA ILE A 6 -43.81 -14.21 -13.42
C ILE A 6 -42.79 -13.44 -14.27
N ALA A 7 -42.49 -12.23 -13.80
CA ALA A 7 -41.60 -11.29 -14.44
C ALA A 7 -40.17 -11.84 -14.44
N LEU A 8 -39.57 -11.95 -15.63
CA LEU A 8 -38.17 -12.34 -15.88
C LEU A 8 -37.15 -11.27 -15.41
N SER A 9 -37.60 -10.19 -14.79
CA SER A 9 -36.82 -8.95 -14.62
C SER A 9 -35.89 -8.94 -13.40
N SER A 10 -35.95 -9.94 -12.52
CA SER A 10 -35.30 -9.86 -11.19
C SER A 10 -33.96 -10.59 -11.08
N LEU A 11 -33.50 -11.31 -12.11
CA LEU A 11 -32.27 -12.10 -12.03
C LEU A 11 -31.00 -11.34 -12.47
N ALA A 12 -31.14 -10.18 -13.12
CA ALA A 12 -30.02 -9.42 -13.68
C ALA A 12 -29.33 -8.46 -12.69
N ALA A 13 -29.90 -8.24 -11.49
CA ALA A 13 -29.37 -7.29 -10.52
C ALA A 13 -28.29 -7.87 -9.58
N LEU A 14 -28.04 -9.18 -9.61
CA LEU A 14 -27.10 -9.85 -8.68
C LEU A 14 -25.66 -10.00 -9.20
N PHE A 15 -25.38 -9.59 -10.44
CA PHE A 15 -24.04 -9.78 -11.06
C PHE A 15 -23.13 -8.55 -11.02
N CYS A 16 -23.59 -7.39 -10.54
CA CYS A 16 -22.78 -6.16 -10.53
C CYS A 16 -21.99 -5.91 -9.23
N PHE A 17 -22.09 -6.78 -8.21
CA PHE A 17 -21.46 -6.56 -6.90
C PHE A 17 -20.13 -7.31 -6.68
N SER A 18 -19.62 -8.02 -7.69
CA SER A 18 -18.48 -8.94 -7.50
C SER A 18 -17.12 -8.41 -7.97
N LEU A 19 -17.01 -7.16 -8.45
CA LEU A 19 -15.78 -6.68 -9.14
C LEU A 19 -14.88 -5.76 -8.33
N TYR A 20 -15.14 -5.53 -7.05
CA TYR A 20 -14.17 -4.89 -6.15
C TYR A 20 -13.68 -5.89 -5.11
N ALA A 21 -13.06 -6.97 -5.59
CA ALA A 21 -12.08 -7.68 -4.78
C ALA A 21 -10.87 -6.75 -4.63
N GLY A 22 -10.88 -5.90 -3.60
CA GLY A 22 -9.65 -5.27 -3.13
C GLY A 22 -8.68 -6.41 -2.85
N HIS A 23 -7.55 -6.42 -3.56
CA HIS A 23 -6.52 -7.43 -3.34
C HIS A 23 -6.00 -7.21 -1.93
N ALA A 24 -6.29 -8.16 -1.03
CA ALA A 24 -5.66 -8.20 0.27
C ALA A 24 -4.26 -8.77 0.06
N SER A 25 -3.30 -7.89 -0.27
CA SER A 25 -1.88 -8.22 -0.24
C SER A 25 -1.47 -8.50 1.20
N ALA A 26 -0.90 -9.68 1.43
CA ALA A 26 -0.35 -10.06 2.72
C ALA A 26 1.06 -9.47 2.84
N TRP A 27 1.15 -8.31 3.48
CA TRP A 27 2.43 -7.72 3.87
C TRP A 27 3.01 -8.51 5.04
N ASP A 28 4.33 -8.75 5.03
CA ASP A 28 4.99 -9.47 6.14
C ASP A 28 4.80 -8.72 7.47
N ALA A 29 4.77 -7.38 7.41
CA ALA A 29 4.59 -6.54 8.57
C ALA A 29 3.59 -5.40 8.32
N SER A 30 2.73 -5.17 9.30
CA SER A 30 1.95 -3.95 9.46
C SER A 30 2.40 -3.26 10.75
N VAL A 31 3.10 -2.14 10.62
CA VAL A 31 3.70 -1.43 11.76
C VAL A 31 2.91 -0.15 12.01
N TYR A 32 2.38 -0.04 13.23
CA TYR A 32 1.48 1.05 13.63
C TYR A 32 2.21 2.15 14.41
N ALA A 33 1.61 3.35 14.39
CA ALA A 33 2.12 4.52 15.09
C ALA A 33 3.58 4.85 14.75
N VAL A 34 3.98 4.70 13.48
CA VAL A 34 5.34 4.99 13.00
C VAL A 34 5.51 6.49 12.81
N THR A 35 6.61 7.03 13.33
CA THR A 35 7.05 8.39 13.04
C THR A 35 8.07 8.36 11.92
N ILE A 36 7.85 9.21 10.90
CA ILE A 36 8.81 9.40 9.82
C ILE A 36 9.84 10.42 10.28
N GLU A 37 11.12 10.04 10.28
CA GLU A 37 12.24 10.88 10.70
C GLU A 37 12.92 11.57 9.51
N SER A 38 12.95 10.93 8.34
CA SER A 38 13.49 11.52 7.12
C SER A 38 12.81 10.97 5.87
N ILE A 39 12.85 11.73 4.77
CA ILE A 39 12.37 11.34 3.45
C ILE A 39 13.42 11.73 2.41
N VAL A 40 13.79 10.78 1.56
CA VAL A 40 14.68 11.02 0.41
C VAL A 40 13.99 10.61 -0.88
N VAL A 41 14.02 11.49 -1.88
CA VAL A 41 13.35 11.30 -3.17
C VAL A 41 14.39 11.26 -4.27
N HIS A 42 14.27 10.28 -5.15
CA HIS A 42 15.10 10.10 -6.34
C HIS A 42 14.41 10.70 -7.58
N GLN A 43 15.22 10.99 -8.62
CA GLN A 43 14.73 11.62 -9.85
C GLN A 43 13.80 10.74 -10.68
N ASP A 44 13.88 9.42 -10.50
CA ASP A 44 13.02 8.42 -11.14
C ASP A 44 11.62 8.31 -10.48
N GLY A 45 11.36 9.06 -9.41
CA GLY A 45 10.13 9.02 -8.63
C GLY A 45 10.13 7.96 -7.53
N SER A 46 11.22 7.20 -7.40
CA SER A 46 11.45 6.33 -6.25
C SER A 46 11.76 7.17 -5.00
N PHE A 47 11.47 6.62 -3.82
CA PHE A 47 11.77 7.29 -2.56
C PHE A 47 11.99 6.29 -1.44
N TYR A 48 12.56 6.75 -0.35
CA TYR A 48 12.59 6.00 0.91
C TYR A 48 12.34 6.92 2.10
N ILE A 49 11.90 6.30 3.19
CA ILE A 49 11.68 6.93 4.49
C ILE A 49 12.56 6.25 5.53
N GLU A 50 13.01 7.02 6.50
CA GLU A 50 13.57 6.50 7.75
C GLU A 50 12.53 6.64 8.85
N ALA A 51 12.35 5.59 9.63
CA ALA A 51 11.35 5.51 10.68
C ALA A 51 11.98 5.37 12.07
N ASP A 52 11.24 5.78 13.10
CA ASP A 52 11.62 5.57 14.50
C ASP A 52 11.65 4.08 14.88
N LYS A 53 10.90 3.26 14.15
CA LYS A 53 10.66 1.82 14.37
C LYS A 53 11.11 0.96 13.20
N ASP A 54 11.31 -0.31 13.52
CA ASP A 54 11.59 -1.36 12.53
C ASP A 54 10.31 -1.66 11.74
N LEU A 55 10.41 -1.66 10.41
CA LEU A 55 9.31 -1.78 9.46
C LEU A 55 9.12 -3.22 8.94
N CYS A 56 10.16 -4.06 9.01
CA CYS A 56 10.15 -5.47 8.62
C CYS A 56 11.29 -6.22 9.33
N ASP A 57 11.24 -7.56 9.32
CA ASP A 57 12.29 -8.42 9.86
C ASP A 57 12.35 -9.72 9.02
N PRO A 58 13.53 -10.33 8.73
CA PRO A 58 14.90 -9.82 8.90
C PRO A 58 15.34 -8.85 7.79
N GLY A 59 15.94 -7.71 8.15
CA GLY A 59 16.52 -6.73 7.19
C GLY A 59 17.81 -6.09 7.70
N VAL A 60 18.69 -5.62 6.79
CA VAL A 60 19.96 -4.95 7.17
C VAL A 60 19.71 -3.58 7.80
N ASN A 61 18.80 -2.79 7.24
CA ASN A 61 18.29 -1.56 7.85
C ASN A 61 16.76 -1.65 7.91
N ASN A 62 16.27 -2.40 8.89
CA ASN A 62 14.85 -2.63 9.11
C ASN A 62 14.03 -1.34 9.39
N LYS A 63 14.67 -0.22 9.75
CA LYS A 63 14.02 1.09 9.91
C LYS A 63 13.78 1.85 8.60
N ILE A 64 14.37 1.40 7.50
CA ILE A 64 14.22 2.08 6.22
C ILE A 64 13.11 1.42 5.42
N GLY A 65 12.13 2.21 4.99
CA GLY A 65 11.08 1.79 4.07
C GLY A 65 11.34 2.39 2.70
N TYR A 66 11.33 1.59 1.62
CA TYR A 66 11.59 2.09 0.27
C TYR A 66 10.50 1.73 -0.73
N VAL A 67 10.37 2.58 -1.75
CA VAL A 67 9.50 2.38 -2.91
C VAL A 67 10.33 2.62 -4.16
N TYR A 68 10.49 1.59 -4.99
CA TYR A 68 11.10 1.70 -6.31
C TYR A 68 10.02 1.65 -7.40
N VAL A 69 10.00 2.68 -8.23
CA VAL A 69 9.08 2.73 -9.38
C VAL A 69 9.47 1.63 -10.36
N GLY A 70 8.49 0.83 -10.79
CA GLY A 70 8.72 -0.30 -11.69
C GLY A 70 9.10 -1.61 -11.00
N THR A 71 9.26 -1.63 -9.67
CA THR A 71 9.34 -2.89 -8.92
C THR A 71 7.96 -3.55 -8.86
N ASN A 72 7.92 -4.86 -9.12
CA ASN A 72 6.72 -5.67 -8.96
C ASN A 72 6.54 -6.05 -7.50
N ILE A 73 5.37 -5.77 -6.94
CA ILE A 73 4.89 -6.33 -5.69
C ILE A 73 3.68 -7.19 -5.98
N ASP A 74 3.69 -8.44 -5.53
CA ASP A 74 2.60 -9.40 -5.75
C ASP A 74 2.14 -9.53 -7.23
N GLY A 75 3.09 -9.44 -8.16
CA GLY A 75 2.80 -9.52 -9.60
C GLY A 75 2.29 -8.21 -10.22
N HIS A 76 2.23 -7.12 -9.45
CA HIS A 76 1.84 -5.79 -9.94
C HIS A 76 2.99 -4.80 -9.81
N SER A 77 3.35 -4.13 -10.89
CA SER A 77 4.34 -3.05 -10.83
C SER A 77 3.77 -1.85 -10.08
N TRP A 78 4.59 -1.23 -9.23
CA TRP A 78 4.29 0.11 -8.76
C TRP A 78 4.08 1.03 -9.95
N THR A 79 2.87 1.59 -10.05
CA THR A 79 2.62 2.69 -10.98
C THR A 79 3.30 3.95 -10.44
N ALA A 80 3.76 4.82 -11.33
CA ALA A 80 4.30 6.12 -10.94
C ALA A 80 3.29 6.93 -10.09
N GLU A 81 2.00 6.76 -10.35
CA GLU A 81 0.94 7.40 -9.58
C GLU A 81 0.82 6.84 -8.16
N GLY A 82 0.87 5.51 -8.01
CA GLY A 82 0.87 4.87 -6.69
C GLY A 82 2.05 5.30 -5.83
N ALA A 83 3.25 5.34 -6.41
CA ALA A 83 4.45 5.84 -5.73
C ALA A 83 4.31 7.31 -5.29
N ARG A 84 3.75 8.18 -6.15
CA ARG A 84 3.50 9.59 -5.82
C ARG A 84 2.48 9.77 -4.70
N MET A 85 1.40 8.98 -4.69
CA MET A 85 0.40 9.05 -3.62
C MET A 85 0.96 8.59 -2.27
N MET A 86 1.83 7.58 -2.26
CA MET A 86 2.53 7.19 -1.03
C MET A 86 3.51 8.27 -0.58
N LEU A 87 4.29 8.84 -1.50
CA LEU A 87 5.21 9.93 -1.18
C LEU A 87 4.47 11.14 -0.60
N SER A 88 3.34 11.54 -1.18
CA SER A 88 2.55 12.66 -0.67
C SER A 88 1.99 12.37 0.72
N THR A 89 1.57 11.13 0.98
CA THR A 89 1.12 10.68 2.31
C THR A 89 2.26 10.72 3.33
N ALA A 90 3.46 10.24 2.95
CA ALA A 90 4.65 10.28 3.79
C ALA A 90 5.05 11.73 4.12
N GLN A 91 5.08 12.61 3.12
CA GLN A 91 5.37 14.03 3.30
C GLN A 91 4.35 14.71 4.21
N ALA A 92 3.06 14.41 4.04
CA ALA A 92 2.00 14.94 4.90
C ALA A 92 2.18 14.49 6.36
N ALA A 93 2.54 13.23 6.61
CA ALA A 93 2.86 12.73 7.94
C ALA A 93 4.07 13.45 8.55
N PHE A 94 5.17 13.49 7.80
CA PHE A 94 6.42 14.14 8.23
C PHE A 94 6.23 15.61 8.60
N LEU A 95 5.56 16.38 7.73
CA LEU A 95 5.34 17.82 7.95
C LEU A 95 4.34 18.12 9.07
N SER A 96 3.37 17.22 9.30
CA SER A 96 2.37 17.38 10.36
C SER A 96 2.79 16.79 11.71
N GLY A 97 3.88 16.02 11.75
CA GLY A 97 4.29 15.25 12.94
C GLY A 97 3.31 14.13 13.32
N ARG A 98 2.39 13.75 12.41
CA ARG A 98 1.46 12.64 12.64
C ARG A 98 2.14 11.30 12.40
N THR A 99 1.63 10.28 13.07
CA THR A 99 2.06 8.90 12.86
C THR A 99 1.37 8.28 11.65
N VAL A 100 1.98 7.21 11.14
CA VAL A 100 1.44 6.40 10.05
C VAL A 100 1.42 4.93 10.43
N THR A 101 0.52 4.18 9.79
CA THR A 101 0.68 2.74 9.63
C THR A 101 1.49 2.49 8.35
N VAL A 102 2.57 1.72 8.45
CA VAL A 102 3.37 1.27 7.31
C VAL A 102 3.08 -0.21 7.05
N LEU A 103 2.84 -0.54 5.78
CA LEU A 103 2.75 -1.91 5.28
C LEU A 103 4.03 -2.19 4.52
N ALA A 104 4.82 -3.16 4.97
CA ALA A 104 6.11 -3.47 4.37
C ALA A 104 6.43 -4.97 4.40
N ASP A 105 7.30 -5.38 3.48
CA ASP A 105 7.83 -6.73 3.37
C ASP A 105 9.36 -6.72 3.32
N ASN A 106 9.97 -7.89 3.52
CA ASN A 106 11.41 -8.08 3.39
C ASN A 106 11.82 -8.66 2.02
N SER A 107 10.90 -8.77 1.07
CA SER A 107 11.06 -9.52 -0.20
C SER A 107 12.02 -8.87 -1.20
N GLY A 108 12.57 -7.72 -0.83
CA GLY A 108 13.31 -6.85 -1.71
C GLY A 108 14.83 -6.92 -1.60
N SER A 109 15.46 -5.77 -1.82
CA SER A 109 16.91 -5.60 -2.02
C SER A 109 17.79 -5.78 -0.76
N ASN A 110 17.23 -6.34 0.32
CA ASN A 110 17.83 -6.60 1.65
C ASN A 110 18.40 -5.38 2.41
N TRP A 111 18.63 -4.25 1.75
CA TRP A 111 19.17 -3.04 2.40
C TRP A 111 18.13 -2.32 3.26
N GLY A 112 16.85 -2.55 3.01
CA GLY A 112 15.71 -1.99 3.74
C GLY A 112 14.43 -2.76 3.46
N CYS A 113 13.31 -2.28 4.00
CA CYS A 113 11.99 -2.86 3.88
C CYS A 113 11.27 -2.31 2.66
N GLN A 114 10.78 -3.20 1.80
CA GLN A 114 10.01 -2.77 0.64
C GLN A 114 8.62 -2.36 1.11
N MET A 115 8.24 -1.12 0.82
CA MET A 115 6.95 -0.60 1.22
C MET A 115 5.86 -0.96 0.23
N GLY A 116 4.76 -1.40 0.81
CA GLY A 116 3.53 -1.74 0.14
C GLY A 116 2.41 -0.74 0.24
N GLY A 117 2.47 0.05 1.29
CA GLY A 117 1.45 1.03 1.59
C GLY A 117 1.82 1.84 2.81
N ILE A 118 1.21 3.01 2.87
CA ILE A 118 1.33 3.92 3.98
C ILE A 118 -0.03 4.57 4.20
N ARG A 119 -0.43 4.72 5.47
CA ARG A 119 -1.70 5.33 5.84
C ARG A 119 -1.50 6.24 7.03
N LEU A 120 -1.95 7.49 6.91
CA LEU A 120 -2.04 8.42 8.04
C LEU A 120 -3.00 7.93 9.11
N GLU A 121 -2.61 8.07 10.38
CA GLU A 121 -3.45 7.83 11.56
C GLU A 121 -4.03 9.15 12.07
#